data_AF-I8VNB9-F1
#
_entry.id   AF-I8VNB9-F1
#
_cell.length_a   1.000
_cell.length_b   1.000
_cell.length_c   1.000
_cell.angle_alpha   90.00
_cell.angle_beta   90.00
_cell.angle_gamma   90.00
#
_symmetry.space_group_name_H-M   'P 1'
#
loop_
_entity.id
_entity.type
_entity.pdbx_description
1 polymer ?
#
loop_
_entity_poly.entity_id
_entity_poly.type
_entity_poly.pdbx_seq_one_letter_code
_entity_poly.pdbx_strand_id
1 'polypeptide(L)'
;MIEKNEFPFSLGGYGWQEEYKGFDIVVHVQKHKGISAYAFSSEKRIVWQESKTFGDKEELFQWGRSAIDRHLQFQKEETERKAVVKAEYYIKKGKEAALKAFSSAMYFSNIEGKEYEEALGFFQYELDKQFGKLK
;
A
#
# COMPACT_ATOMS: atom_id res chain seq x y z
N MET A 1 0.83 -12.56 -19.96
CA MET A 1 1.04 -12.21 -21.38
C MET A 1 -0.30 -11.87 -22.01
N ILE A 2 -0.46 -10.63 -22.51
CA ILE A 2 -1.60 -10.21 -23.31
C ILE A 2 -1.63 -10.96 -24.65
N GLU A 3 -2.78 -11.50 -25.01
CA GLU A 3 -2.95 -12.23 -26.27
C GLU A 3 -3.13 -11.29 -27.47
N LYS A 4 -2.84 -11.77 -28.68
CA LYS A 4 -2.90 -10.93 -29.92
C LYS A 4 -4.32 -10.50 -30.32
N ASN A 5 -5.33 -11.23 -29.85
CA ASN A 5 -6.76 -10.90 -29.99
C ASN A 5 -7.27 -10.00 -28.84
N GLU A 6 -6.44 -9.69 -27.84
CA GLU A 6 -6.80 -8.86 -26.70
C GLU A 6 -6.32 -7.41 -26.88
N PHE A 7 -6.91 -6.49 -26.12
CA PHE A 7 -6.45 -5.10 -26.07
C PHE A 7 -5.01 -5.02 -25.54
N PRO A 8 -4.11 -4.21 -26.13
CA PRO A 8 -4.36 -3.24 -27.22
C PRO A 8 -4.17 -3.81 -28.64
N PHE A 9 -3.71 -5.06 -28.80
CA PHE A 9 -3.47 -5.66 -30.12
C PHE A 9 -4.74 -5.76 -30.98
N SER A 10 -5.90 -5.99 -30.34
CA SER A 10 -7.22 -6.04 -31.00
C SER A 10 -7.61 -4.74 -31.73
N LEU A 11 -6.97 -3.62 -31.41
CA LEU A 11 -7.24 -2.33 -32.06
C LEU A 11 -6.66 -2.24 -33.48
N GLY A 12 -5.86 -3.23 -33.92
CA GLY A 12 -5.14 -3.22 -35.18
C GLY A 12 -3.93 -2.27 -35.17
N GLY A 13 -3.02 -2.43 -36.11
CA GLY A 13 -1.73 -1.73 -36.15
C GLY A 13 -0.56 -2.66 -35.82
N TYR A 14 0.57 -2.09 -35.42
CA TYR A 14 1.78 -2.84 -35.05
C TYR A 14 2.00 -2.73 -33.55
N GLY A 15 2.53 -3.77 -32.91
CA GLY A 15 2.85 -3.66 -31.49
C GLY A 15 3.91 -4.66 -31.03
N TRP A 16 4.62 -4.26 -29.99
CA TRP A 16 5.65 -5.00 -29.30
C TRP A 16 5.20 -5.25 -27.87
N GLN A 17 5.72 -6.31 -27.27
CA GLN A 17 5.42 -6.66 -25.90
C GLN A 17 6.66 -7.25 -25.23
N GLU A 18 6.81 -6.92 -23.96
CA GLU A 18 7.82 -7.48 -23.07
C GLU A 18 7.19 -7.79 -21.72
N GLU A 19 7.70 -8.83 -21.07
CA GLU A 19 7.38 -9.12 -19.68
C GLU A 19 8.43 -8.49 -18.77
N TYR A 20 7.99 -7.87 -17.69
CA TYR A 20 8.85 -7.31 -16.66
C TYR A 20 8.24 -7.51 -15.28
N LYS A 21 8.89 -8.34 -14.44
CA LYS A 21 8.50 -8.62 -13.06
C LYS A 21 7.05 -9.14 -12.93
N GLY A 22 6.59 -9.95 -13.89
CA GLY A 22 5.21 -10.46 -13.92
C GLY A 22 4.17 -9.48 -14.44
N PHE A 23 4.59 -8.33 -14.96
CA PHE A 23 3.75 -7.38 -15.68
C PHE A 23 4.02 -7.48 -17.19
N ASP A 24 2.98 -7.29 -17.99
CA ASP A 24 3.13 -7.18 -19.44
C ASP A 24 3.20 -5.72 -19.84
N ILE A 25 4.30 -5.30 -20.45
CA ILE A 25 4.40 -3.99 -21.10
C ILE A 25 4.07 -4.18 -22.57
N VAL A 26 3.11 -3.43 -23.08
CA VAL A 26 2.71 -3.46 -24.49
C VAL A 26 2.88 -2.06 -25.08
N VAL A 27 3.66 -1.97 -26.14
CA VAL A 27 3.82 -0.75 -26.95
C VAL A 27 3.12 -0.98 -28.29
N HIS A 28 2.16 -0.14 -28.61
CA HIS A 28 1.26 -0.28 -29.74
C HIS A 28 1.25 0.97 -30.59
N VAL A 29 1.33 0.82 -31.91
CA VAL A 29 1.37 1.91 -32.89
C VAL A 29 0.17 1.80 -33.80
N GLN A 30 -0.59 2.89 -33.86
CA GLN A 30 -1.76 3.02 -34.70
C GLN A 30 -1.61 4.16 -35.70
N LYS A 31 -2.00 3.90 -36.95
CA LYS A 31 -2.06 4.92 -38.00
C LYS A 31 -2.97 6.07 -37.53
N HIS A 32 -2.51 7.31 -37.68
CA HIS A 32 -3.20 8.55 -37.26
C HIS A 32 -3.34 8.80 -35.76
N LYS A 33 -3.05 7.83 -34.88
CA LYS A 33 -3.08 8.01 -33.41
C LYS A 33 -1.70 8.08 -32.77
N GLY A 34 -0.67 7.51 -33.40
CA GLY A 34 0.70 7.52 -32.88
C GLY A 34 1.03 6.24 -32.11
N ILE A 35 1.88 6.38 -31.09
CA ILE A 35 2.39 5.28 -30.25
C ILE A 35 1.77 5.36 -28.86
N SER A 36 1.22 4.26 -28.38
CA SER A 36 0.65 4.09 -27.05
C SER A 36 1.37 2.98 -26.31
N ALA A 37 1.58 3.15 -25.02
CA ALA A 37 2.21 2.14 -24.18
C ALA A 37 1.34 1.86 -22.96
N TYR A 38 1.33 0.60 -22.54
CA TYR A 38 0.51 0.10 -21.45
C TYR A 38 1.36 -0.86 -20.62
N ALA A 39 1.19 -0.82 -19.29
CA ALA A 39 1.67 -1.89 -18.42
C ALA A 39 0.46 -2.57 -17.76
N PHE A 40 0.38 -3.88 -17.89
CA PHE A 40 -0.68 -4.71 -17.34
C PHE A 40 -0.15 -5.55 -16.18
N SER A 41 -0.92 -5.62 -15.10
CA SER A 41 -0.69 -6.61 -14.05
C SER A 41 -1.01 -8.03 -14.53
N SER A 42 -0.65 -9.03 -13.71
CA SER A 42 -1.04 -10.43 -13.92
C SER A 42 -2.55 -10.63 -14.04
N GLU A 43 -3.36 -9.76 -13.42
CA GLU A 43 -4.83 -9.74 -13.52
C GLU A 43 -5.34 -8.99 -14.76
N LYS A 44 -4.46 -8.66 -15.71
CA LYS A 44 -4.75 -7.86 -16.91
C LYS A 44 -5.33 -6.46 -16.61
N ARG A 45 -5.00 -5.88 -15.45
CA ARG A 45 -5.36 -4.49 -15.11
C ARG A 45 -4.28 -3.53 -15.56
N ILE A 46 -4.66 -2.40 -16.14
CA ILE A 46 -3.72 -1.35 -16.52
C ILE A 46 -3.20 -0.66 -15.25
N VAL A 47 -1.90 -0.74 -15.02
CA VAL A 47 -1.22 -0.04 -13.90
C VAL A 47 -0.48 1.20 -14.36
N TRP A 48 -0.25 1.32 -15.67
CA TRP A 48 0.32 2.50 -16.31
C TRP A 48 -0.10 2.57 -17.77
N GLN A 49 -0.31 3.77 -18.28
CA GLN A 49 -0.63 4.04 -19.67
C GLN A 49 0.02 5.35 -20.09
N GLU A 50 0.54 5.38 -21.31
CA GLU A 50 1.11 6.56 -21.93
C GLU A 50 0.75 6.61 -23.42
N SER A 51 0.70 7.80 -24.02
CA SER A 51 0.44 7.94 -25.46
C SER A 51 1.13 9.18 -26.02
N LYS A 52 1.81 9.03 -27.16
CA LYS A 52 2.54 10.09 -27.86
C LYS A 52 2.30 10.03 -29.35
N THR A 53 2.37 11.19 -30.03
CA THR A 53 2.29 11.26 -31.50
C THR A 53 3.55 10.71 -32.17
N PHE A 54 4.71 10.94 -31.56
CA PHE A 54 6.02 10.45 -32.00
C PHE A 54 6.78 9.91 -30.78
N GLY A 55 7.54 8.83 -30.95
CA GLY A 55 8.32 8.26 -29.86
C GLY A 55 9.10 7.03 -30.29
N ASP A 56 10.11 6.68 -29.50
CA ASP A 56 10.86 5.43 -29.64
C ASP A 56 10.20 4.35 -28.77
N LYS A 57 10.10 3.13 -29.32
CA LYS A 57 9.56 1.98 -28.60
C LYS A 57 10.38 1.65 -27.36
N GLU A 58 11.70 1.78 -27.44
CA GLU A 58 12.58 1.39 -26.32
C GLU A 58 12.51 2.37 -25.16
N GLU A 59 12.37 3.67 -25.45
CA GLU A 59 12.09 4.68 -24.42
C GLU A 59 10.79 4.33 -23.66
N LEU A 60 9.73 3.95 -24.37
CA LEU A 60 8.45 3.59 -23.76
C LEU A 60 8.54 2.29 -22.94
N PHE A 61 9.32 1.31 -23.36
CA PHE A 61 9.60 0.13 -22.55
C PHE A 61 10.35 0.49 -21.27
N GLN A 62 11.39 1.34 -21.34
CA GLN A 62 12.11 1.82 -20.16
C GLN A 62 11.20 2.58 -19.19
N TRP A 63 10.31 3.42 -19.72
CA TRP A 63 9.34 4.16 -18.91
C TRP A 63 8.32 3.23 -18.27
N GLY A 64 7.83 2.23 -19.00
CA GLY A 64 6.94 1.19 -18.47
C GLY A 64 7.59 0.41 -17.33
N ARG A 65 8.85 -0.01 -17.47
CA ARG A 65 9.61 -0.68 -16.41
C ARG A 65 9.75 0.21 -15.17
N SER A 66 10.10 1.48 -15.37
CA SER A 66 10.20 2.46 -14.28
C SER A 66 8.86 2.71 -13.59
N ALA A 67 7.76 2.72 -14.33
CA ALA A 67 6.41 2.85 -13.78
C ALA A 67 6.01 1.63 -12.95
N ILE A 68 6.33 0.41 -13.43
CA ILE A 68 6.14 -0.84 -12.68
C ILE A 68 6.96 -0.82 -11.38
N ASP A 69 8.22 -0.39 -11.45
CA ASP A 69 9.08 -0.31 -10.26
C ASP A 69 8.51 0.64 -9.20
N ARG A 70 8.04 1.83 -9.62
CA ARG A 70 7.35 2.75 -8.72
C ARG A 70 6.05 2.17 -8.16
N HIS A 71 5.28 1.47 -9.00
CA HIS A 71 4.03 0.84 -8.56
C HIS A 71 4.28 -0.22 -7.48
N LEU A 72 5.31 -1.07 -7.66
CA LEU A 72 5.69 -2.08 -6.68
C LEU A 72 6.22 -1.47 -5.37
N GLN A 73 7.05 -0.43 -5.47
CA GLN A 73 7.51 0.31 -4.29
C GLN A 73 6.33 0.89 -3.51
N PHE A 74 5.41 1.57 -4.20
CA PHE A 74 4.23 2.16 -3.58
C PHE A 74 3.34 1.10 -2.90
N GLN A 75 3.13 -0.07 -3.53
CA GLN A 75 2.37 -1.15 -2.89
C GLN A 75 3.04 -1.67 -1.62
N LYS A 76 4.38 -1.80 -1.62
CA LYS A 76 5.14 -2.25 -0.46
C LYS A 76 5.03 -1.23 0.68
N GLU A 77 5.29 0.03 0.38
CA GLU A 77 5.19 1.14 1.35
C GLU A 77 3.77 1.24 1.94
N GLU A 78 2.73 1.11 1.12
CA GLU A 78 1.35 1.15 1.59
C GLU A 78 1.00 -0.06 2.48
N THR A 79 1.58 -1.22 2.20
CA THR A 79 1.40 -2.42 3.04
C THR A 79 2.10 -2.25 4.40
N GLU A 80 3.33 -1.73 4.39
CA GLU A 80 4.08 -1.40 5.62
C GLU A 80 3.36 -0.31 6.42
N ARG A 81 2.89 0.76 5.77
CA ARG A 81 2.13 1.83 6.40
C ARG A 81 0.84 1.30 7.04
N LYS A 82 0.08 0.46 6.33
CA LYS A 82 -1.13 -0.17 6.88
C LYS A 82 -0.81 -1.06 8.08
N ALA A 83 0.30 -1.79 8.05
CA ALA A 83 0.74 -2.61 9.18
C ALA A 83 1.07 -1.74 10.40
N VAL A 84 1.78 -0.64 10.22
CA VAL A 84 2.10 0.32 11.30
C VAL A 84 0.81 0.91 11.88
N VAL A 85 -0.07 1.46 11.05
CA VAL A 85 -1.35 2.04 11.50
C VAL A 85 -2.20 1.01 12.25
N LYS A 86 -2.21 -0.24 11.78
CA LYS A 86 -2.93 -1.34 12.43
C LYS A 86 -2.31 -1.68 13.80
N ALA A 87 -0.99 -1.73 13.90
CA ALA A 87 -0.31 -1.96 15.17
C ALA A 87 -0.57 -0.83 16.17
N GLU A 88 -0.46 0.43 15.73
CA GLU A 88 -0.80 1.61 16.55
C GLU A 88 -2.24 1.59 17.04
N TYR A 89 -3.19 1.21 16.17
CA TYR A 89 -4.59 1.05 16.54
C TYR A 89 -4.80 0.03 17.67
N TYR A 90 -4.17 -1.14 17.58
CA TYR A 90 -4.30 -2.16 18.62
C TYR A 90 -3.59 -1.78 19.92
N ILE A 91 -2.43 -1.12 19.84
CA ILE A 91 -1.74 -0.57 21.01
C ILE A 91 -2.65 0.41 21.74
N LYS A 92 -3.25 1.36 21.02
CA LYS A 92 -4.18 2.34 21.59
C LYS A 92 -5.38 1.64 22.26
N LYS A 93 -6.01 0.70 21.57
CA LYS A 93 -7.17 -0.05 22.09
C LYS A 93 -6.80 -0.87 23.33
N GLY A 94 -5.61 -1.46 23.36
CA GLY A 94 -5.08 -2.18 24.52
C GLY A 94 -4.90 -1.27 25.73
N LYS A 95 -4.33 -0.07 25.54
CA LYS A 95 -4.20 0.93 26.60
C LYS A 95 -5.54 1.36 27.16
N GLU A 96 -6.51 1.68 26.30
CA GLU A 96 -7.87 2.07 26.72
C GLU A 96 -8.56 0.96 27.53
N ALA A 97 -8.45 -0.29 27.08
CA ALA A 97 -9.00 -1.43 27.80
C ALA A 97 -8.34 -1.64 29.18
N ALA A 98 -7.01 -1.51 29.26
CA ALA A 98 -6.27 -1.63 30.51
C ALA A 98 -6.65 -0.53 31.51
N LEU A 99 -6.78 0.72 31.06
CA LEU A 99 -7.23 1.83 31.90
C LEU A 99 -8.67 1.62 32.39
N LYS A 100 -9.56 1.14 31.53
CA LYS A 100 -10.94 0.84 31.93
C LYS A 100 -11.01 -0.30 32.96
N ALA A 101 -10.19 -1.35 32.78
CA ALA A 101 -10.09 -2.45 33.72
C ALA A 101 -9.54 -1.97 35.08
N PHE A 102 -8.51 -1.12 35.06
CA PHE A 102 -7.98 -0.47 36.26
C PHE A 102 -9.05 0.34 37.01
N SER A 103 -9.72 1.28 36.33
CA SER A 103 -10.77 2.08 36.98
C SER A 103 -11.90 1.22 37.55
N SER A 104 -12.26 0.13 36.86
CA SER A 104 -13.26 -0.82 37.36
C SER A 104 -12.76 -1.54 38.63
N ALA A 105 -11.50 -1.99 38.65
CA ALA A 105 -10.91 -2.65 39.82
C ALA A 105 -10.81 -1.71 41.03
N MET A 106 -10.44 -0.45 40.82
CA MET A 106 -10.39 0.57 41.87
C MET A 106 -11.78 0.85 42.45
N TYR A 107 -12.79 0.96 41.58
CA TYR A 107 -14.19 1.11 41.99
C TYR A 107 -14.67 -0.07 42.85
N PHE A 108 -14.44 -1.32 42.42
CA PHE A 108 -14.83 -2.49 43.20
C PHE A 108 -14.06 -2.64 44.53
N SER A 109 -12.91 -1.99 44.64
CA SER A 109 -12.08 -1.98 45.85
C SER A 109 -12.40 -0.80 46.77
N ASN A 110 -13.39 0.04 46.43
CA ASN A 110 -13.71 1.29 47.13
C ASN A 110 -12.50 2.24 47.33
N ILE A 111 -11.55 2.25 46.38
CA ILE A 111 -10.39 3.16 46.43
C ILE A 111 -10.71 4.42 45.62
N GLU A 112 -10.68 5.57 46.28
CA GLU A 112 -11.09 6.87 45.72
C GLU A 112 -10.14 8.01 46.14
N GLY A 113 -10.33 9.20 45.53
CA GLY A 113 -9.59 10.40 45.88
C GLY A 113 -8.09 10.29 45.63
N LYS A 114 -7.28 10.68 46.62
CA LYS A 114 -5.82 10.78 46.47
C LYS A 114 -5.15 9.42 46.21
N GLU A 115 -5.62 8.36 46.85
CA GLU A 115 -5.09 7.00 46.66
C GLU A 115 -5.38 6.49 45.24
N TYR A 116 -6.54 6.84 44.68
CA TYR A 116 -6.86 6.55 43.28
C TYR A 116 -5.93 7.29 42.31
N GLU A 117 -5.68 8.58 42.54
CA GLU A 117 -4.81 9.40 41.68
C GLU A 117 -3.36 8.88 41.67
N GLU A 118 -2.83 8.52 42.84
CA GLU A 118 -1.49 7.94 42.98
C GLU A 118 -1.38 6.59 42.26
N ALA A 119 -2.36 5.69 42.47
CA ALA A 119 -2.40 4.39 41.82
C ALA A 119 -2.58 4.50 40.30
N LEU A 120 -3.41 5.44 39.82
CA LEU A 120 -3.60 5.70 38.39
C LEU A 120 -2.31 6.20 37.75
N GLY A 121 -1.59 7.12 38.40
CA GLY A 121 -0.32 7.64 37.91
C GLY A 121 0.74 6.53 37.79
N PHE A 122 0.87 5.69 38.82
CA PHE A 122 1.77 4.54 38.77
C PHE A 122 1.39 3.53 37.67
N PHE A 123 0.09 3.21 37.57
CA PHE A 123 -0.41 2.28 36.58
C PHE A 123 -0.17 2.80 35.15
N GLN A 124 -0.44 4.07 34.87
CA GLN A 124 -0.17 4.69 33.57
C GLN A 124 1.32 4.64 33.21
N TYR A 125 2.21 4.93 34.16
CA TYR A 125 3.66 4.85 33.96
C TYR A 125 4.10 3.43 33.56
N GLU A 126 3.70 2.41 34.33
CA GLU A 126 4.06 1.03 34.01
C GLU A 126 3.39 0.55 32.71
N LEU A 127 2.16 0.97 32.44
CA LEU A 127 1.45 0.67 31.20
C LEU A 127 2.21 1.23 29.99
N ASP A 128 2.59 2.50 30.02
CA ASP A 128 3.36 3.14 28.95
C ASP A 128 4.72 2.48 28.73
N LYS A 129 5.39 2.07 29.81
CA LYS A 129 6.64 1.32 29.76
C LYS A 129 6.49 -0.06 29.11
N GLN A 130 5.40 -0.79 29.38
CA GLN A 130 5.16 -2.08 28.72
C GLN A 130 4.83 -1.91 27.23
N PHE A 131 3.95 -0.98 26.88
CA PHE A 131 3.61 -0.71 25.48
C PHE A 131 4.74 -0.04 24.70
N GLY A 132 5.67 0.65 25.38
CA GLY A 132 6.89 1.18 24.77
C GLY A 132 7.82 0.12 24.22
N LYS A 133 7.75 -1.13 24.71
CA LYS A 133 8.52 -2.28 24.19
C LYS A 133 7.98 -2.85 22.89
N LEU A 134 6.77 -2.46 22.47
CA LEU A 134 6.08 -2.94 21.29
C LEU A 134 6.25 -2.02 20.07
N LYS A 135 6.98 -0.91 20.25
CA LYS A 135 7.42 0.00 19.18
C LYS A 135 8.80 -0.41 18.70
#